data_AF-A0AAD8B129-F1
#
_entry.id   AF-A0AAD8B129-F1
#
_cell.length_a   1.000
_cell.length_b   1.000
_cell.length_c   1.000
_cell.angle_alpha   90.00
_cell.angle_beta   90.00
_cell.angle_gamma   90.00
#
_symmetry.space_group_name_H-M   'P 1'
#
loop_
_entity.id
_entity.type
_entity.pdbx_description
1 polymer ?
#
loop_
_entity_poly.entity_id
_entity_poly.type
_entity_poly.pdbx_seq_one_letter_code
_entity_poly.pdbx_strand_id
1 'polypeptide(L)'
;MTYLSGKYDMADLRGKYDIHDLRGKYDMPDLRGKYEMPDLRGKYDMPDLRGENDMLNLLGKYDTPDLRGEYDIHDLRGKYDMPDLRGKYDIHDLRCKYDMPHVHGKYDMPDLRCKYDMLNLRGRYDMADLRGEYDMPNLRGEYKMLDLGGEYDMPDLRGEYDMHDLRGEYDMPNFRGEYDMPDLLR
;
A
#
# COMPACT_ATOMS: atom_id res chain seq x y z
N MET A 1 -6.24 -26.29 -7.67
CA MET A 1 -6.98 -26.05 -6.42
C MET A 1 -6.36 -26.86 -5.29
N THR A 2 -5.52 -26.22 -4.49
CA THR A 2 -4.93 -26.77 -3.27
C THR A 2 -5.46 -25.95 -2.11
N TYR A 3 -6.49 -26.45 -1.43
CA TYR A 3 -6.93 -25.90 -0.16
C TYR A 3 -5.90 -26.27 0.90
N LEU A 4 -5.08 -25.32 1.35
CA LEU A 4 -4.24 -25.51 2.54
C LEU A 4 -4.84 -24.77 3.73
N SER A 5 -5.03 -25.51 4.82
CA SER A 5 -5.53 -24.95 6.08
C SER A 5 -4.68 -25.43 7.25
N GLY A 6 -4.07 -24.52 8.01
CA GLY A 6 -3.18 -24.90 9.11
C GLY A 6 -2.02 -23.95 9.34
N LYS A 7 -0.92 -24.47 9.87
CA LYS A 7 0.36 -23.76 9.98
C LYS A 7 1.36 -24.43 9.05
N TYR A 8 2.01 -23.67 8.18
CA TYR A 8 2.95 -24.21 7.22
C TYR A 8 4.14 -23.28 7.04
N ASP A 9 5.31 -23.87 6.90
CA ASP A 9 6.52 -23.19 6.47
C ASP A 9 6.79 -23.68 5.03
N MET A 10 6.84 -22.75 4.08
CA MET A 10 7.13 -23.06 2.68
C MET A 10 8.63 -22.87 2.40
N ALA A 11 9.14 -23.60 1.40
CA ALA A 11 10.46 -23.32 0.84
C ALA A 11 10.37 -22.15 -0.15
N ASP A 12 11.52 -21.55 -0.48
CA ASP A 12 11.63 -20.53 -1.52
C ASP A 12 10.93 -20.98 -2.81
N LEU A 13 10.02 -20.16 -3.31
CA LEU A 13 9.33 -20.41 -4.58
C LEU A 13 9.98 -19.55 -5.67
N ARG A 14 10.26 -20.16 -6.82
CA ARG A 14 10.76 -19.46 -8.00
C ARG A 14 10.03 -19.91 -9.25
N GLY A 15 9.37 -18.99 -9.95
CA GLY A 15 8.63 -19.31 -11.17
C GLY A 15 7.25 -18.70 -11.19
N LYS A 16 6.27 -19.45 -11.71
CA LYS A 16 4.88 -19.01 -11.82
C LYS A 16 4.00 -19.92 -10.97
N TYR A 17 3.19 -19.35 -10.08
CA TYR A 17 2.36 -20.14 -9.17
C TYR A 17 1.00 -19.49 -8.95
N ASP A 18 -0.02 -20.33 -8.87
CA ASP A 18 -1.36 -19.94 -8.47
C ASP A 18 -1.63 -20.51 -7.07
N ILE A 19 -1.73 -19.63 -6.08
CA ILE A 19 -1.86 -19.96 -4.66
C ILE A 19 -3.26 -19.59 -4.19
N HIS A 20 -4.17 -20.55 -4.22
CA HIS A 20 -5.58 -20.33 -3.89
C HIS A 20 -5.92 -20.72 -2.44
N ASP A 21 -6.86 -19.97 -1.85
CA ASP A 21 -7.64 -20.40 -0.68
C ASP A 21 -6.80 -20.77 0.57
N LEU A 22 -5.69 -20.06 0.80
CA LEU A 22 -4.89 -20.30 2.00
C LEU A 22 -5.62 -19.78 3.25
N ARG A 23 -5.73 -20.65 4.26
CA ARG A 23 -6.28 -20.28 5.56
C ARG A 23 -5.37 -20.69 6.71
N GLY A 24 -4.91 -19.74 7.51
CA GLY A 24 -4.14 -20.07 8.72
C GLY A 24 -2.89 -19.22 8.92
N LYS A 25 -1.76 -19.85 9.21
CA LYS A 25 -0.49 -19.15 9.40
C LYS A 25 0.56 -19.71 8.44
N TYR A 26 1.24 -18.83 7.72
CA TYR A 26 2.23 -19.24 6.74
C TYR A 26 3.49 -18.40 6.88
N ASP A 27 4.63 -19.08 6.83
CA ASP A 27 5.96 -18.49 6.63
C ASP A 27 6.40 -18.82 5.20
N MET A 28 6.65 -17.79 4.40
CA MET A 28 6.95 -17.87 2.96
C MET A 28 8.19 -17.00 2.66
N PRO A 29 9.41 -17.54 2.88
CA PRO A 29 10.63 -16.76 3.00
C PRO A 29 11.00 -15.95 1.74
N ASP A 30 11.14 -16.61 0.58
CA ASP A 30 11.49 -15.94 -0.68
C ASP A 30 10.52 -16.36 -1.80
N LEU A 31 9.78 -15.39 -2.35
CA LEU A 31 8.89 -15.58 -3.49
C LEU A 31 9.40 -14.76 -4.68
N ARG A 32 9.85 -15.42 -5.75
CA ARG A 32 10.40 -14.73 -6.94
C ARG A 32 9.75 -15.22 -8.23
N GLY A 33 9.03 -14.34 -8.92
CA GLY A 33 8.44 -14.63 -10.21
C GLY A 33 7.05 -14.04 -10.39
N LYS A 34 6.09 -14.83 -10.90
CA LYS A 34 4.71 -14.38 -11.08
C LYS A 34 3.76 -15.16 -10.19
N TYR A 35 2.92 -14.48 -9.43
CA TYR A 35 2.00 -15.15 -8.52
C TYR A 35 0.60 -14.59 -8.62
N GLU A 36 -0.38 -15.51 -8.64
CA GLU A 36 -1.79 -15.19 -8.45
C GLU A 36 -2.21 -15.75 -7.09
N MET A 37 -2.64 -14.90 -6.16
CA MET A 37 -2.96 -15.29 -4.78
C MET A 37 -4.36 -14.84 -4.35
N PRO A 38 -5.42 -15.52 -4.79
CA PRO A 38 -6.76 -15.21 -4.35
C PRO A 38 -7.10 -15.86 -2.99
N ASP A 39 -7.90 -15.14 -2.20
CA ASP A 39 -8.57 -15.60 -0.98
C ASP A 39 -7.61 -16.03 0.15
N LEU A 40 -6.59 -15.23 0.43
CA LEU A 40 -5.70 -15.45 1.57
C LEU A 40 -6.33 -14.95 2.88
N ARG A 41 -6.49 -15.85 3.86
CA ARG A 41 -7.04 -15.50 5.18
C ARG A 41 -6.17 -15.97 6.34
N GLY A 42 -5.65 -15.06 7.16
CA GLY A 42 -4.91 -15.44 8.36
C GLY A 42 -3.70 -14.56 8.65
N LYS A 43 -2.55 -15.20 8.94
CA LYS A 43 -1.29 -14.50 9.21
C LYS A 43 -0.20 -14.98 8.26
N TYR A 44 0.46 -14.06 7.59
CA TYR A 44 1.46 -14.37 6.59
C TYR A 44 2.73 -13.57 6.89
N ASP A 45 3.86 -14.26 6.87
CA ASP A 45 5.19 -13.68 6.92
C ASP A 45 5.84 -13.97 5.56
N MET A 46 6.15 -12.91 4.80
CA MET A 46 6.69 -12.96 3.44
C MET A 46 7.87 -12.00 3.34
N PRO A 47 9.05 -12.34 3.89
CA PRO A 47 10.16 -11.39 4.03
C PRO A 47 10.66 -10.80 2.71
N ASP A 48 10.65 -11.56 1.60
CA ASP A 48 11.03 -11.06 0.28
C ASP A 48 10.07 -11.58 -0.80
N LEU A 49 9.26 -10.68 -1.36
CA LEU A 49 8.40 -10.99 -2.50
C LEU A 49 8.82 -10.11 -3.68
N ARG A 50 9.18 -10.76 -4.81
CA ARG A 50 9.68 -10.08 -6.02
C ARG A 50 9.03 -10.58 -7.30
N GLY A 51 8.71 -9.63 -8.18
CA GLY A 51 8.21 -9.89 -9.52
C GLY A 51 6.81 -9.33 -9.73
N GLU A 52 5.95 -10.07 -10.41
CA GLU A 52 4.58 -9.63 -10.74
C GLU A 52 3.59 -10.40 -9.88
N ASN A 53 2.79 -9.72 -9.07
CA ASN A 53 1.88 -10.38 -8.14
C ASN A 53 0.49 -9.79 -8.21
N ASP A 54 -0.50 -10.66 -8.39
CA ASP A 54 -1.92 -10.34 -8.25
C ASP A 54 -2.44 -10.97 -6.96
N MET A 55 -2.92 -10.14 -6.04
CA MET A 55 -3.40 -10.55 -4.72
C MET A 55 -4.84 -10.08 -4.52
N LEU A 56 -5.77 -11.02 -4.38
CA LEU A 56 -7.20 -10.72 -4.25
C LEU A 56 -7.72 -11.18 -2.89
N ASN A 57 -8.52 -10.34 -2.23
CA ASN A 57 -9.23 -10.67 -0.99
C ASN A 57 -8.30 -11.11 0.16
N LEU A 58 -7.36 -10.24 0.55
CA LEU A 58 -6.48 -10.53 1.68
C LEU A 58 -7.13 -10.10 3.01
N LEU A 59 -7.36 -11.08 3.89
CA LEU A 59 -7.93 -10.83 5.22
C LEU A 59 -7.00 -11.31 6.33
N GLY A 60 -6.48 -10.38 7.13
CA GLY A 60 -5.77 -10.73 8.36
C GLY A 60 -4.54 -9.87 8.66
N LYS A 61 -3.39 -10.53 8.89
CA LYS A 61 -2.13 -9.85 9.18
C LYS A 61 -1.05 -10.29 8.22
N TYR A 62 -0.36 -9.34 7.63
CA TYR A 62 0.71 -9.59 6.67
C TYR A 62 1.91 -8.77 7.07
N ASP A 63 3.06 -9.43 7.11
CA ASP A 63 4.37 -8.84 7.34
C ASP A 63 5.20 -9.11 6.10
N THR A 64 5.48 -8.07 5.33
CA THR A 64 6.17 -8.18 4.04
C THR A 64 7.28 -7.12 3.92
N PRO A 65 8.43 -7.34 4.59
CA PRO A 65 9.57 -6.43 4.66
C PRO A 65 10.09 -5.84 3.33
N ASP A 66 10.29 -6.66 2.29
CA ASP A 66 10.84 -6.22 0.99
C ASP A 66 9.88 -6.63 -0.15
N LEU A 67 9.28 -5.64 -0.80
CA LEU A 67 8.47 -5.83 -1.99
C LEU A 67 9.09 -5.13 -3.19
N ARG A 68 9.34 -5.89 -4.26
CA ARG A 68 9.94 -5.35 -5.49
C ARG A 68 9.29 -5.87 -6.75
N GLY A 69 8.73 -4.98 -7.55
CA GLY A 69 8.18 -5.31 -8.85
C GLY A 69 6.84 -4.64 -9.13
N GLU A 70 5.91 -5.39 -9.70
CA GLU A 70 4.57 -4.91 -10.07
C GLU A 70 3.54 -5.69 -9.25
N TYR A 71 2.66 -4.98 -8.57
CA TYR A 71 1.66 -5.55 -7.68
C TYR A 71 0.29 -5.00 -8.02
N ASP A 72 -0.67 -5.89 -8.17
CA ASP A 72 -2.08 -5.57 -8.20
C ASP A 72 -2.72 -6.20 -6.97
N ILE A 73 -3.37 -5.38 -6.15
CA ILE A 73 -3.87 -5.80 -4.84
C ILE A 73 -5.30 -5.30 -4.68
N HIS A 74 -6.25 -6.22 -4.57
CA HIS A 74 -7.67 -5.90 -4.37
C HIS A 74 -8.16 -6.37 -3.00
N ASP A 75 -8.90 -5.48 -2.31
CA ASP A 75 -9.61 -5.78 -1.07
C ASP A 75 -8.66 -6.26 0.05
N LEU A 76 -7.92 -5.32 0.69
CA LEU A 76 -7.16 -5.63 1.89
C LEU A 76 -7.91 -5.24 3.16
N ARG A 77 -8.07 -6.20 4.07
CA ARG A 77 -8.66 -5.94 5.39
C ARG A 77 -7.79 -6.51 6.50
N GLY A 78 -7.47 -5.67 7.49
CA GLY A 78 -6.73 -6.09 8.67
C GLY A 78 -5.54 -5.21 9.04
N LYS A 79 -4.35 -5.79 9.16
CA LYS A 79 -3.10 -5.07 9.49
C LYS A 79 -1.98 -5.51 8.56
N TYR A 80 -1.26 -4.53 8.03
CA TYR A 80 -0.19 -4.76 7.06
C TYR A 80 1.02 -3.93 7.46
N ASP A 81 2.20 -4.56 7.40
CA ASP A 81 3.49 -3.92 7.64
C ASP A 81 4.36 -4.19 6.41
N MET A 82 4.66 -3.14 5.64
CA MET A 82 5.42 -3.25 4.38
C MET A 82 6.48 -2.14 4.25
N PRO A 83 7.65 -2.33 4.89
CA PRO A 83 8.65 -1.28 5.11
C PRO A 83 9.66 -0.96 4.00
N ASP A 84 9.73 -1.71 2.90
CA ASP A 84 10.49 -1.31 1.70
C ASP A 84 9.68 -1.73 0.46
N LEU A 85 9.03 -0.74 -0.16
CA LEU A 85 8.24 -0.94 -1.37
C LEU A 85 8.94 -0.29 -2.56
N ARG A 86 9.22 -1.08 -3.60
CA ARG A 86 9.83 -0.57 -4.84
C ARG A 86 9.16 -1.10 -6.10
N GLY A 87 8.63 -0.18 -6.90
CA GLY A 87 8.13 -0.52 -8.24
C GLY A 87 6.80 0.12 -8.56
N LYS A 88 5.84 -0.68 -9.02
CA LYS A 88 4.49 -0.22 -9.36
C LYS A 88 3.46 -0.98 -8.54
N TYR A 89 2.53 -0.26 -7.95
CA TYR A 89 1.49 -0.84 -7.12
C TYR A 89 0.16 -0.24 -7.53
N ASP A 90 -0.80 -1.11 -7.76
CA ASP A 90 -2.20 -0.76 -7.89
C ASP A 90 -2.92 -1.41 -6.71
N ILE A 91 -3.49 -0.59 -5.83
CA ILE A 91 -4.04 -1.06 -4.55
C ILE A 91 -5.43 -0.50 -4.32
N HIS A 92 -6.43 -1.36 -4.44
CA HIS A 92 -7.85 -1.03 -4.33
C HIS A 92 -8.44 -1.47 -2.98
N ASP A 93 -9.38 -0.68 -2.47
CA ASP A 93 -10.27 -1.07 -1.36
C ASP A 93 -9.52 -1.48 -0.07
N LEU A 94 -8.73 -0.55 0.50
CA LEU A 94 -8.04 -0.78 1.77
C LEU A 94 -8.90 -0.39 2.96
N ARG A 95 -9.12 -1.31 3.90
CA ARG A 95 -9.77 -1.04 5.20
C ARG A 95 -8.97 -1.61 6.35
N CYS A 96 -7.93 -0.88 6.76
CA CYS A 96 -6.91 -1.44 7.64
C CYS A 96 -6.14 -0.37 8.43
N LYS A 97 -5.21 -0.86 9.25
CA LYS A 97 -4.05 -0.07 9.69
C LYS A 97 -2.85 -0.54 8.89
N TYR A 98 -2.09 0.41 8.36
CA TYR A 98 -1.02 0.11 7.44
C TYR A 98 0.19 1.00 7.76
N ASP A 99 1.37 0.40 7.77
CA ASP A 99 2.64 1.07 7.95
C ASP A 99 3.52 0.84 6.71
N MET A 100 3.97 1.91 6.06
CA MET A 100 4.82 1.91 4.87
C MET A 100 5.94 2.94 4.99
N PRO A 101 7.02 2.64 5.73
CA PRO A 101 8.23 3.41 5.58
C PRO A 101 8.86 3.11 4.20
N HIS A 102 9.58 4.09 3.64
CA HIS A 102 10.45 3.94 2.48
C HIS A 102 9.79 3.38 1.21
N VAL A 103 8.88 4.15 0.65
CA VAL A 103 8.16 3.79 -0.57
C VAL A 103 8.77 4.51 -1.77
N HIS A 104 9.12 3.76 -2.83
CA HIS A 104 9.71 4.31 -4.04
C HIS A 104 9.06 3.74 -5.31
N GLY A 105 8.38 4.57 -6.09
CA GLY A 105 7.80 4.09 -7.34
C GLY A 105 6.57 4.82 -7.85
N LYS A 106 5.67 4.05 -8.45
CA LYS A 106 4.36 4.52 -8.92
C LYS A 106 3.26 3.78 -8.17
N TYR A 107 2.29 4.53 -7.65
CA TYR A 107 1.20 3.99 -6.86
C TYR A 107 -0.11 4.56 -7.36
N ASP A 108 -1.08 3.67 -7.56
CA ASP A 108 -2.49 4.01 -7.74
C ASP A 108 -3.24 3.40 -6.55
N MET A 109 -3.95 4.23 -5.80
CA MET A 109 -4.52 3.87 -4.50
C MET A 109 -5.90 4.51 -4.30
N PRO A 110 -6.96 3.96 -4.93
CA PRO A 110 -8.33 4.39 -4.70
C PRO A 110 -8.97 3.70 -3.48
N ASP A 111 -9.99 4.35 -2.91
CA ASP A 111 -10.90 3.79 -1.91
C ASP A 111 -10.22 3.34 -0.60
N LEU A 112 -9.32 4.16 -0.04
CA LEU A 112 -8.65 3.83 1.21
C LEU A 112 -9.38 4.39 2.44
N ARG A 113 -9.71 3.54 3.42
CA ARG A 113 -10.38 3.92 4.68
C ARG A 113 -9.63 3.41 5.91
N CYS A 114 -8.69 4.20 6.42
CA CYS A 114 -7.64 3.65 7.27
C CYS A 114 -7.00 4.67 8.21
N LYS A 115 -6.07 4.16 9.03
CA LYS A 115 -4.99 4.97 9.62
C LYS A 115 -3.68 4.55 8.96
N TYR A 116 -2.97 5.50 8.35
CA TYR A 116 -1.73 5.27 7.62
C TYR A 116 -0.57 6.03 8.24
N ASP A 117 0.57 5.35 8.30
CA ASP A 117 1.88 5.97 8.46
C ASP A 117 2.69 5.65 7.19
N MET A 118 3.07 6.69 6.46
CA MET A 118 3.67 6.62 5.13
C MET A 118 4.90 7.54 5.07
N LEU A 119 6.03 7.04 5.57
CA LEU A 119 7.26 7.80 5.70
C LEU A 119 8.10 7.77 4.41
N ASN A 120 8.69 8.90 4.03
CA ASN A 120 9.70 8.98 2.96
C ASN A 120 9.22 8.50 1.58
N LEU A 121 8.00 8.87 1.18
CA LEU A 121 7.46 8.53 -0.14
C LEU A 121 8.23 9.25 -1.25
N ARG A 122 8.64 8.53 -2.29
CA ARG A 122 9.22 9.13 -3.51
C ARG A 122 8.67 8.53 -4.79
N GLY A 123 8.23 9.38 -5.69
CA GLY A 123 7.81 8.96 -7.03
C GLY A 123 6.49 9.59 -7.46
N ARG A 124 5.58 8.79 -8.00
CA ARG A 124 4.28 9.25 -8.48
C ARG A 124 3.15 8.53 -7.76
N TYR A 125 2.20 9.28 -7.26
CA TYR A 125 1.08 8.74 -6.49
C TYR A 125 -0.22 9.32 -7.04
N ASP A 126 -1.15 8.44 -7.39
CA ASP A 126 -2.54 8.77 -7.67
C ASP A 126 -3.37 8.18 -6.53
N MET A 127 -4.10 9.03 -5.82
CA MET A 127 -4.83 8.69 -4.60
C MET A 127 -6.22 9.29 -4.67
N ALA A 128 -7.24 8.47 -4.50
CA ALA A 128 -8.63 8.89 -4.58
C ALA A 128 -9.46 8.30 -3.42
N ASP A 129 -10.49 9.04 -3.01
CA ASP A 129 -11.48 8.58 -2.02
C ASP A 129 -10.86 8.16 -0.66
N LEU A 130 -9.79 8.85 -0.26
CA LEU A 130 -9.08 8.56 0.99
C LEU A 130 -9.83 9.10 2.20
N ARG A 131 -10.13 8.25 3.19
CA ARG A 131 -10.76 8.65 4.45
C ARG A 131 -10.03 8.14 5.68
N GLY A 132 -9.65 9.05 6.58
CA GLY A 132 -9.08 8.67 7.89
C GLY A 132 -7.98 9.59 8.39
N GLU A 133 -6.95 9.01 9.01
CA GLU A 133 -5.81 9.72 9.59
C GLU A 133 -4.53 9.28 8.86
N TYR A 134 -3.76 10.24 8.35
CA TYR A 134 -2.56 9.98 7.55
C TYR A 134 -1.38 10.81 8.07
N ASP A 135 -0.30 10.14 8.46
CA ASP A 135 1.00 10.76 8.71
C ASP A 135 1.91 10.45 7.52
N MET A 136 2.31 11.49 6.79
CA MET A 136 3.00 11.43 5.50
C MET A 136 4.17 12.42 5.44
N PRO A 137 5.24 12.21 6.22
CA PRO A 137 6.40 13.09 6.20
C PRO A 137 7.35 12.76 5.05
N ASN A 138 8.06 13.79 4.58
CA ASN A 138 9.10 13.68 3.56
C ASN A 138 8.59 13.16 2.19
N LEU A 139 7.50 13.74 1.70
CA LEU A 139 6.96 13.41 0.38
C LEU A 139 7.78 14.09 -0.72
N ARG A 140 8.21 13.32 -1.73
CA ARG A 140 8.93 13.86 -2.88
C ARG A 140 8.49 13.28 -4.21
N GLY A 141 7.90 14.10 -5.08
CA GLY A 141 7.52 13.70 -6.43
C GLY A 141 6.23 14.33 -6.92
N GLU A 142 5.44 13.56 -7.65
CA GLU A 142 4.16 14.00 -8.22
C GLU A 142 3.03 13.31 -7.47
N TYR A 143 2.07 14.08 -6.96
CA TYR A 143 0.93 13.58 -6.21
C TYR A 143 -0.37 14.12 -6.77
N LYS A 144 -1.29 13.23 -7.10
CA LYS A 144 -2.68 13.54 -7.41
C LYS A 144 -3.54 13.00 -6.29
N MET A 145 -4.33 13.85 -5.67
CA MET A 145 -5.16 13.51 -4.52
C MET A 145 -6.58 14.03 -4.70
N LEU A 146 -7.56 13.15 -4.72
CA LEU A 146 -8.97 13.48 -4.97
C LEU A 146 -9.87 12.92 -3.84
N ASP A 147 -10.95 13.63 -3.48
CA ASP A 147 -11.89 13.29 -2.37
C ASP A 147 -11.18 12.85 -1.08
N LEU A 148 -10.28 13.70 -0.57
CA LEU A 148 -9.61 13.44 0.71
C LEU A 148 -10.49 13.86 1.88
N GLY A 149 -10.74 12.93 2.79
CA GLY A 149 -11.48 13.12 4.04
C GLY A 149 -10.66 12.80 5.29
N GLY A 150 -10.58 13.69 6.27
CA GLY A 150 -10.04 13.40 7.60
C GLY A 150 -8.83 14.26 7.99
N GLU A 151 -7.84 13.68 8.64
CA GLU A 151 -6.68 14.38 9.19
C GLU A 151 -5.40 13.95 8.46
N TYR A 152 -4.63 14.93 7.98
CA TYR A 152 -3.39 14.69 7.24
C TYR A 152 -2.26 15.53 7.83
N ASP A 153 -1.22 14.88 8.32
CA ASP A 153 0.05 15.52 8.69
C ASP A 153 1.08 15.23 7.60
N MET A 154 1.50 16.27 6.89
CA MET A 154 2.32 16.18 5.68
C MET A 154 3.49 17.18 5.73
N PRO A 155 4.46 17.00 6.65
CA PRO A 155 5.61 17.87 6.73
C PRO A 155 6.63 17.53 5.62
N ASP A 156 7.33 18.56 5.15
CA ASP A 156 8.42 18.46 4.16
C ASP A 156 7.98 17.90 2.79
N LEU A 157 7.16 18.67 2.09
CA LEU A 157 6.65 18.37 0.75
C LEU A 157 7.56 18.93 -0.36
N ARG A 158 7.91 18.11 -1.35
CA ARG A 158 8.77 18.50 -2.47
C ARG A 158 8.33 17.95 -3.82
N GLY A 159 7.77 18.79 -4.69
CA GLY A 159 7.42 18.40 -6.06
C GLY A 159 6.11 19.02 -6.55
N GLU A 160 5.32 18.26 -7.28
CA GLU A 160 4.06 18.71 -7.89
C GLU A 160 2.89 18.04 -7.18
N TYR A 161 1.91 18.85 -6.79
CA TYR A 161 0.74 18.39 -6.03
C TYR A 161 -0.52 18.97 -6.66
N ASP A 162 -1.44 18.08 -7.01
CA ASP A 162 -2.75 18.37 -7.55
C ASP A 162 -3.78 17.78 -6.59
N MET A 163 -4.43 18.63 -5.77
CA MET A 163 -5.38 18.18 -4.76
C MET A 163 -6.75 18.85 -4.90
N HIS A 164 -7.80 18.03 -4.96
CA HIS A 164 -9.19 18.46 -5.10
C HIS A 164 -10.10 17.84 -4.03
N ASP A 165 -11.25 18.49 -3.78
CA ASP A 165 -12.31 17.97 -2.92
C ASP A 165 -11.84 17.60 -1.49
N LEU A 166 -11.04 18.49 -0.88
CA LEU A 166 -10.47 18.29 0.45
C LEU A 166 -11.48 18.59 1.57
N ARG A 167 -11.69 17.63 2.48
CA ARG A 167 -12.54 17.77 3.68
C ARG A 167 -11.80 17.33 4.93
N GLY A 168 -11.51 18.26 5.84
CA GLY A 168 -10.89 17.93 7.14
C GLY A 168 -9.70 18.83 7.46
N GLU A 169 -8.75 18.32 8.24
CA GLU A 169 -7.59 19.06 8.72
C GLU A 169 -6.32 18.63 7.99
N TYR A 170 -5.52 19.59 7.57
CA TYR A 170 -4.28 19.37 6.81
C TYR A 170 -3.16 20.24 7.38
N ASP A 171 -2.09 19.61 7.86
CA ASP A 171 -0.86 20.29 8.26
C ASP A 171 0.24 20.07 7.21
N MET A 172 0.71 21.16 6.61
CA MET A 172 1.69 21.16 5.52
C MET A 172 2.69 22.32 5.67
N PRO A 173 3.51 22.35 6.73
CA PRO A 173 4.26 23.56 7.12
C PRO A 173 5.46 23.87 6.21
N ASN A 174 6.06 22.85 5.58
CA ASN A 174 7.29 22.97 4.79
C ASN A 174 7.08 22.53 3.34
N PHE A 175 6.48 23.40 2.53
CA PHE A 175 6.19 23.11 1.13
C PHE A 175 7.22 23.70 0.15
N ARG A 176 7.65 22.92 -0.86
CA ARG A 176 8.50 23.38 -1.96
C ARG A 176 8.13 22.73 -3.30
N GLY A 177 7.48 23.47 -4.19
CA GLY A 177 7.21 23.03 -5.54
C GLY A 177 5.97 23.70 -6.14
N GLU A 178 5.31 23.02 -7.06
CA GLU A 178 4.07 23.51 -7.69
C GLU A 178 2.85 22.86 -7.05
N TYR A 179 1.77 23.63 -6.96
CA TYR A 179 0.60 23.26 -6.18
C TYR A 179 -0.69 23.78 -6.81
N ASP A 180 -1.67 22.89 -7.00
CA ASP A 180 -3.05 23.23 -7.37
C ASP A 180 -4.05 22.74 -6.29
N MET A 181 -4.74 23.69 -5.62
CA MET A 181 -5.84 23.45 -4.66
C MET A 181 -6.92 24.48 -4.97
N PRO A 182 -7.90 24.15 -5.80
CA PRO A 182 -9.03 25.05 -6.01
C PRO A 182 -9.97 25.09 -4.80
N ASP A 183 -10.00 24.03 -3.99
CA ASP A 183 -11.03 23.83 -2.94
C ASP A 183 -10.56 24.16 -1.52
N LEU A 184 -9.34 24.68 -1.34
CA LEU A 184 -8.84 25.11 -0.02
C LEU A 184 -9.49 26.45 0.38
N LEU A 185 -10.76 26.38 0.77
CA LEU A 185 -11.45 27.50 1.41
C LEU A 185 -10.89 27.70 2.83
N ARG A 186 -10.46 28.94 3.08
CA ARG A 186 -10.18 29.48 4.42
C ARG A 186 -11.35 29.35 5.38
#